data_AF-A0A1W9GFU6-F1
#
_entry.id   AF-A0A1W9GFU6-F1
#
_cell.length_a   1.000
_cell.length_b   1.000
_cell.length_c   1.000
_cell.angle_alpha   90.00
_cell.angle_beta   90.00
_cell.angle_gamma   90.00
#
_symmetry.space_group_name_H-M   'P 1'
#
loop_
_entity.id
_entity.type
_entity.pdbx_description
1 polymer ?
#
loop_
_entity_poly.entity_id
_entity_poly.type
_entity_poly.pdbx_seq_one_letter_code
_entity_poly.pdbx_strand_id
1 'polypeptide(L)'
;MSTLIDNFRTIYSNLIAQKDFFEVGPGVYPALGVTSNDEMKQRIEEQLQSKYWPKIYRKAFLEVLLEHYDAIDKKCMSDRNPYWFRLYLSMLTNAALQPDPRSKVDGQIRCLQALVSDLYKSFTVSRSKLGNLPPLQQVLPPLVTFTGYIAAEPVGLPPNPWQSEYPAPPFMLHIDLVQDLDPKIEVGIMNMSPGFREHPMLWSLLTHEVAGHAVLNADRLLLRQISREVRQLFSNRNPILGSLWYHWCEEAASDICGMLNMGPSFAIGAFLFYTAISALIEVPPKRLSQSSPPKLENAAHIFQDSNIIDYHYPEILMPHLLMGAIEHMDELSHRIRLQYLDMIRELTKYCTGTQVTLEFPTGALVPGEDEANIKLQDKYDLDEMQAAAHAVGGFLVTKEFRALNQNNLQALETWDNADEERAQLVAARLKGSGSLDDILERDDEDEFDDGCLLAGAMLALIEKPEKYYDLNKLLTKALERSYRTDKILHKT
;
A
#
# COMPACT_ATOMS: atom_id res chain seq x y z
N MET A 1 24.68 1.25 22.93
CA MET A 1 24.11 1.41 21.58
C MET A 1 22.61 1.21 21.71
N SER A 2 21.80 1.99 21.00
CA SER A 2 20.35 1.99 21.17
C SER A 2 19.75 0.64 20.76
N THR A 3 18.87 0.11 21.60
CA THR A 3 18.15 -1.14 21.37
C THR A 3 17.26 -1.08 20.12
N LEU A 4 16.80 0.11 19.71
CA LEU A 4 15.95 0.29 18.53
C LEU A 4 16.67 -0.09 17.23
N ILE A 5 17.86 0.48 17.00
CA ILE A 5 18.63 0.25 15.76
C ILE A 5 19.10 -1.20 15.67
N ASP A 6 19.52 -1.79 16.77
CA ASP A 6 19.94 -3.20 16.78
C ASP A 6 18.76 -4.13 16.47
N ASN A 7 17.57 -3.85 17.04
CA ASN A 7 16.37 -4.62 16.74
C ASN A 7 15.91 -4.44 15.29
N PHE A 8 15.88 -3.20 14.79
CA PHE A 8 15.55 -2.90 13.39
C PHE A 8 16.48 -3.65 12.43
N ARG A 9 17.80 -3.65 12.70
CA ARG A 9 18.79 -4.39 11.91
C ARG A 9 18.51 -5.89 11.92
N THR A 10 18.16 -6.47 13.06
CA THR A 10 17.81 -7.90 13.13
C THR A 10 16.58 -8.23 12.28
N ILE A 11 15.53 -7.40 12.31
CA ILE A 11 14.34 -7.61 11.48
C ILE A 11 14.69 -7.51 10.00
N TYR A 12 15.38 -6.44 9.62
CA TYR A 12 15.86 -6.24 8.25
C TYR A 12 16.71 -7.42 7.76
N SER A 13 17.68 -7.90 8.57
CA SER A 13 18.50 -9.06 8.23
C SER A 13 17.68 -10.35 8.05
N ASN A 14 16.65 -10.54 8.88
CA ASN A 14 15.72 -11.66 8.70
C ASN A 14 14.96 -11.54 7.38
N LEU A 15 14.48 -10.35 7.02
CA LEU A 15 13.76 -10.10 5.77
C LEU A 15 14.61 -10.38 4.53
N ILE A 16 15.81 -9.79 4.43
CA ILE A 16 16.66 -9.97 3.25
C ILE A 16 17.29 -11.36 3.14
N ALA A 17 17.25 -12.17 4.22
CA ALA A 17 17.71 -13.56 4.22
C ALA A 17 16.70 -14.54 3.63
N GLN A 18 15.45 -14.12 3.38
CA GLN A 18 14.42 -14.98 2.80
C GLN A 18 14.75 -15.31 1.34
N LYS A 19 15.09 -16.57 1.06
CA LYS A 19 15.47 -17.03 -0.29
C LYS A 19 14.27 -17.18 -1.22
N ASP A 20 13.10 -17.40 -0.65
CA ASP A 20 11.84 -17.64 -1.38
C ASP A 20 10.93 -16.40 -1.33
N PHE A 21 11.47 -15.24 -0.94
CA PHE A 21 10.72 -13.99 -0.84
C PHE A 21 10.08 -13.60 -2.16
N PHE A 22 10.53 -14.12 -3.31
CA PHE A 22 9.87 -13.90 -4.60
C PHE A 22 9.54 -15.21 -5.32
N GLU A 23 9.34 -16.31 -4.60
CA GLU A 23 8.97 -17.59 -5.23
C GLU A 23 7.65 -17.43 -6.01
N VAL A 24 7.70 -17.77 -7.30
CA VAL A 24 6.56 -17.76 -8.23
C VAL A 24 6.24 -19.17 -8.73
N GLY A 25 4.95 -19.51 -8.85
CA GLY A 25 4.54 -20.80 -9.43
C GLY A 25 3.02 -20.99 -9.54
N PRO A 26 2.53 -21.98 -10.32
CA PRO A 26 1.09 -22.13 -10.61
C PRO A 26 0.19 -22.34 -9.37
N GLY A 27 0.74 -22.88 -8.28
CA GLY A 27 0.01 -23.00 -7.01
C GLY A 27 -0.20 -21.65 -6.28
N VAL A 28 0.45 -20.60 -6.74
CA VAL A 28 0.40 -19.23 -6.22
C VAL A 28 -0.33 -18.30 -7.20
N TYR A 29 -0.32 -18.65 -8.49
CA TYR A 29 -0.96 -17.89 -9.56
C TYR A 29 -1.92 -18.79 -10.34
N PRO A 30 -3.22 -18.74 -10.06
CA PRO A 30 -4.19 -19.57 -10.75
C PRO A 30 -4.27 -19.29 -12.26
N ALA A 31 -3.93 -18.06 -12.69
CA ALA A 31 -3.86 -17.71 -14.11
C ALA A 31 -2.60 -18.28 -14.81
N LEU A 32 -1.53 -18.59 -14.07
CA LEU A 32 -0.35 -19.23 -14.66
C LEU A 32 -0.72 -20.63 -15.14
N GLY A 33 -0.62 -20.84 -16.45
CA GLY A 33 -0.97 -22.09 -17.12
C GLY A 33 -2.31 -22.06 -17.87
N VAL A 34 -3.02 -20.94 -17.87
CA VAL A 34 -4.15 -20.73 -18.79
C VAL A 34 -3.61 -20.49 -20.20
N THR A 35 -4.12 -21.25 -21.17
CA THR A 35 -3.58 -21.28 -22.55
C THR A 35 -4.48 -20.58 -23.57
N SER A 36 -5.72 -20.24 -23.20
CA SER A 36 -6.67 -19.56 -24.09
C SER A 36 -7.70 -18.72 -23.32
N ASN A 37 -8.34 -17.78 -24.02
CA ASN A 37 -9.45 -16.98 -23.47
C ASN A 37 -10.65 -17.84 -23.08
N ASP A 38 -10.93 -18.91 -23.83
CA ASP A 38 -12.04 -19.83 -23.50
C ASP A 38 -11.76 -20.61 -22.21
N GLU A 39 -10.51 -21.06 -22.01
CA GLU A 39 -10.10 -21.66 -20.74
C GLU A 39 -10.21 -20.65 -19.58
N MET A 40 -9.81 -19.38 -19.78
CA MET A 40 -9.95 -18.34 -18.75
C MET A 40 -11.42 -18.14 -18.36
N LYS A 41 -12.31 -17.95 -19.36
CA LYS A 41 -13.75 -17.77 -19.13
C LYS A 41 -14.36 -18.97 -18.42
N GLN A 42 -13.99 -20.20 -18.80
CA GLN A 42 -14.44 -21.41 -18.11
C GLN A 42 -14.02 -21.40 -16.63
N ARG A 43 -12.77 -21.05 -16.31
CA ARG A 43 -12.31 -20.99 -14.91
C ARG A 43 -13.02 -19.89 -14.11
N ILE A 44 -13.29 -18.74 -14.72
CA ILE A 44 -14.09 -17.68 -14.09
C ILE A 44 -15.52 -18.16 -13.84
N GLU A 45 -16.13 -18.88 -14.79
CA GLU A 45 -17.46 -19.49 -14.62
C GLU A 45 -17.48 -20.53 -13.48
N GLU A 46 -16.43 -21.36 -13.35
CA GLU A 46 -16.27 -22.27 -12.21
C GLU A 46 -16.23 -21.51 -10.87
N GLN A 47 -15.53 -20.36 -10.82
CA GLN A 47 -15.52 -19.50 -9.61
C GLN A 47 -16.87 -18.86 -9.32
N LEU A 48 -17.63 -18.49 -10.35
CA LEU A 48 -18.97 -17.93 -10.16
C LEU A 48 -19.92 -18.94 -9.52
N GLN A 49 -19.76 -20.23 -9.84
CA GLN A 49 -20.50 -21.34 -9.25
C GLN A 49 -19.96 -21.76 -7.87
N SER A 50 -18.72 -21.39 -7.53
CA SER A 50 -18.10 -21.67 -6.24
C SER A 50 -18.88 -21.03 -5.10
N LYS A 51 -18.98 -21.71 -3.95
CA LYS A 51 -19.54 -21.13 -2.70
C LYS A 51 -18.53 -20.30 -1.92
N TYR A 52 -17.25 -20.33 -2.32
CA TYR A 52 -16.14 -19.71 -1.59
C TYR A 52 -15.95 -18.23 -1.92
N TRP A 53 -16.54 -17.76 -3.03
CA TRP A 53 -16.43 -16.38 -3.46
C TRP A 53 -17.32 -15.44 -2.63
N PRO A 54 -16.78 -14.35 -2.04
CA PRO A 54 -17.56 -13.38 -1.26
C PRO A 54 -18.72 -12.81 -2.08
N LYS A 55 -19.91 -12.79 -1.48
CA LYS A 55 -21.15 -12.47 -2.22
C LYS A 55 -21.14 -11.05 -2.80
N ILE A 56 -20.57 -10.10 -2.07
CA ILE A 56 -20.53 -8.68 -2.46
C ILE A 56 -19.84 -8.47 -3.80
N TYR A 57 -18.83 -9.28 -4.13
CA TYR A 57 -18.04 -9.11 -5.34
C TYR A 57 -18.61 -9.86 -6.55
N ARG A 58 -19.52 -10.82 -6.37
CA ARG A 58 -20.02 -11.64 -7.49
C ARG A 58 -20.63 -10.79 -8.59
N LYS A 59 -21.57 -9.91 -8.22
CA LYS A 59 -22.24 -9.01 -9.17
C LYS A 59 -21.38 -7.81 -9.53
N ALA A 60 -20.67 -7.25 -8.55
CA ALA A 60 -19.84 -6.06 -8.71
C ALA A 60 -18.60 -6.28 -9.59
N PHE A 61 -18.18 -7.54 -9.76
CA PHE A 61 -16.94 -7.88 -10.45
C PHE A 61 -17.04 -9.14 -11.31
N LEU A 62 -17.31 -10.31 -10.69
CA LEU A 62 -17.07 -11.60 -11.34
C LEU A 62 -18.02 -11.87 -12.53
N GLU A 63 -19.31 -11.59 -12.35
CA GLU A 63 -20.33 -11.71 -13.39
C GLU A 63 -20.04 -10.77 -14.56
N VAL A 64 -19.68 -9.52 -14.26
CA VAL A 64 -19.37 -8.48 -15.26
C VAL A 64 -18.11 -8.85 -16.04
N LEU A 65 -17.04 -9.25 -15.35
CA LEU A 65 -15.80 -9.66 -15.99
C LEU A 65 -16.03 -10.85 -16.92
N LEU A 66 -16.84 -11.83 -16.52
CA LEU A 66 -17.18 -12.98 -17.37
C LEU A 66 -18.00 -12.55 -18.60
N GLU A 67 -19.05 -11.75 -18.40
CA GLU A 67 -19.94 -11.28 -19.47
C GLU A 67 -19.17 -10.47 -20.53
N HIS A 68 -18.22 -9.64 -20.09
CA HIS A 68 -17.53 -8.67 -20.92
C HIS A 68 -16.05 -9.01 -21.18
N TYR A 69 -15.60 -10.21 -20.83
CA TYR A 69 -14.18 -10.61 -20.89
C TYR A 69 -13.53 -10.31 -22.24
N ASP A 70 -14.16 -10.74 -23.34
CA ASP A 70 -13.58 -10.58 -24.69
C ASP A 70 -13.46 -9.09 -25.10
N ALA A 71 -14.34 -8.22 -24.59
CA ALA A 71 -14.27 -6.78 -24.84
C ALA A 71 -13.14 -6.12 -24.04
N ILE A 72 -12.98 -6.51 -22.77
CA ILE A 72 -11.89 -6.05 -21.89
C ILE A 72 -10.54 -6.51 -22.44
N ASP A 73 -10.39 -7.79 -22.79
CA ASP A 73 -9.18 -8.35 -23.39
C ASP A 73 -8.83 -7.61 -24.69
N LYS A 74 -9.79 -7.43 -25.60
CA LYS A 74 -9.58 -6.67 -26.83
C LYS A 74 -9.13 -5.24 -26.55
N LYS A 75 -9.75 -4.56 -25.59
CA LYS A 75 -9.37 -3.20 -25.21
C LYS A 75 -7.91 -3.18 -24.73
N CYS A 76 -7.56 -4.10 -23.82
CA CYS A 76 -6.21 -4.22 -23.31
C CYS A 76 -5.16 -4.50 -24.41
N MET A 77 -5.55 -5.26 -25.43
CA MET A 77 -4.67 -5.62 -26.55
C MET A 77 -4.59 -4.55 -27.65
N SER A 78 -5.52 -3.59 -27.68
CA SER A 78 -5.59 -2.56 -28.72
C SER A 78 -4.90 -1.24 -28.38
N ASP A 79 -4.48 -1.06 -27.12
CA ASP A 79 -3.86 0.19 -26.66
C ASP A 79 -2.41 0.34 -27.14
N ARG A 80 -1.97 1.60 -27.28
CA ARG A 80 -0.61 1.97 -27.71
C ARG A 80 0.44 1.60 -26.67
N ASN A 81 0.05 1.41 -25.41
CA ASN A 81 0.92 0.85 -24.37
C ASN A 81 0.40 -0.53 -23.91
N PRO A 82 0.63 -1.60 -24.70
CA PRO A 82 0.08 -2.93 -24.41
C PRO A 82 0.63 -3.55 -23.12
N TYR A 83 1.71 -3.01 -22.56
CA TYR A 83 2.34 -3.53 -21.34
C TYR A 83 1.43 -3.35 -20.11
N TRP A 84 1.00 -2.12 -19.82
CA TRP A 84 0.16 -1.83 -18.64
C TRP A 84 -1.22 -2.45 -18.73
N PHE A 85 -1.81 -2.44 -19.92
CA PHE A 85 -3.10 -3.04 -20.13
C PHE A 85 -3.08 -4.57 -19.99
N ARG A 86 -1.98 -5.22 -20.36
CA ARG A 86 -1.76 -6.62 -20.02
C ARG A 86 -1.70 -6.80 -18.51
N LEU A 87 -0.93 -5.96 -17.80
CA LEU A 87 -0.87 -5.99 -16.33
C LEU A 87 -2.27 -5.92 -15.73
N TYR A 88 -3.12 -5.01 -16.22
CA TYR A 88 -4.49 -4.86 -15.75
C TYR A 88 -5.32 -6.12 -16.00
N LEU A 89 -5.24 -6.70 -17.20
CA LEU A 89 -5.95 -7.96 -17.49
C LEU A 89 -5.48 -9.10 -16.58
N SER A 90 -4.18 -9.22 -16.29
CA SER A 90 -3.67 -10.21 -15.33
C SER A 90 -4.16 -9.96 -13.92
N MET A 91 -4.19 -8.70 -13.46
CA MET A 91 -4.73 -8.37 -12.15
C MET A 91 -6.22 -8.75 -12.05
N LEU A 92 -7.02 -8.38 -13.04
CA LEU A 92 -8.45 -8.72 -13.10
C LEU A 92 -8.66 -10.23 -13.10
N THR A 93 -7.94 -10.96 -13.95
CA THR A 93 -8.09 -12.41 -14.06
C THR A 93 -7.58 -13.16 -12.83
N ASN A 94 -6.44 -12.78 -12.25
CA ASN A 94 -5.98 -13.40 -11.01
C ASN A 94 -6.93 -13.11 -9.85
N ALA A 95 -7.44 -11.87 -9.76
CA ALA A 95 -8.46 -11.53 -8.78
C ALA A 95 -9.74 -12.34 -8.98
N ALA A 96 -10.16 -12.61 -10.22
CA ALA A 96 -11.32 -13.47 -10.49
C ALA A 96 -11.12 -14.93 -10.08
N LEU A 97 -9.87 -15.42 -10.18
CA LEU A 97 -9.50 -16.79 -9.85
C LEU A 97 -9.11 -16.98 -8.38
N GLN A 98 -9.17 -15.92 -7.56
CA GLN A 98 -8.89 -15.95 -6.12
C GLN A 98 -10.10 -15.37 -5.35
N PRO A 99 -10.56 -15.97 -4.24
CA PRO A 99 -10.03 -17.15 -3.57
C PRO A 99 -10.39 -18.45 -4.30
N ASP A 100 -9.49 -19.44 -4.25
CA ASP A 100 -9.70 -20.80 -4.74
C ASP A 100 -9.18 -21.78 -3.69
N PRO A 101 -10.01 -22.68 -3.11
CA PRO A 101 -9.56 -23.65 -2.10
C PRO A 101 -8.49 -24.63 -2.59
N ARG A 102 -8.24 -24.71 -3.91
CA ARG A 102 -7.16 -25.49 -4.52
C ARG A 102 -5.83 -24.72 -4.52
N SER A 103 -5.87 -23.40 -4.34
CA SER A 103 -4.70 -22.53 -4.32
C SER A 103 -3.91 -22.64 -3.02
N LYS A 104 -2.58 -22.55 -3.09
CA LYS A 104 -1.71 -22.53 -1.91
C LYS A 104 -1.82 -21.23 -1.13
N VAL A 105 -2.39 -20.18 -1.73
CA VAL A 105 -2.52 -18.85 -1.12
C VAL A 105 -3.93 -18.52 -0.63
N ASP A 106 -4.84 -19.50 -0.65
CA ASP A 106 -6.25 -19.32 -0.25
C ASP A 106 -6.41 -18.79 1.18
N GLY A 107 -5.62 -19.32 2.13
CA GLY A 107 -5.62 -18.84 3.51
C GLY A 107 -5.17 -17.37 3.62
N GLN A 108 -4.10 -17.03 2.92
CA GLN A 108 -3.52 -15.69 2.90
C GLN A 108 -4.45 -14.69 2.19
N ILE A 109 -5.11 -15.09 1.10
CA ILE A 109 -6.11 -14.25 0.42
C ILE A 109 -7.27 -13.92 1.34
N ARG A 110 -7.78 -14.88 2.11
CA ARG A 110 -8.83 -14.60 3.09
C ARG A 110 -8.38 -13.60 4.16
N CYS A 111 -7.18 -13.78 4.72
CA CYS A 111 -6.62 -12.84 5.69
C CYS A 111 -6.48 -11.44 5.10
N LEU A 112 -6.00 -11.36 3.85
CA LEU A 112 -5.83 -10.12 3.11
C LEU A 112 -7.18 -9.44 2.83
N GLN A 113 -8.20 -10.21 2.44
CA GLN A 113 -9.56 -9.71 2.22
C GLN A 113 -10.15 -9.10 3.48
N ALA A 114 -9.98 -9.75 4.63
CA ALA A 114 -10.46 -9.24 5.92
C ALA A 114 -9.80 -7.91 6.27
N LEU A 115 -8.47 -7.87 6.19
CA LEU A 115 -7.70 -6.67 6.46
C LEU A 115 -8.15 -5.53 5.55
N VAL A 116 -8.18 -5.72 4.23
CA VAL A 116 -8.61 -4.68 3.28
C VAL A 116 -10.05 -4.24 3.50
N SER A 117 -10.94 -5.17 3.87
CA SER A 117 -12.33 -4.88 4.21
C SER A 117 -12.44 -3.97 5.42
N ASP A 118 -11.72 -4.28 6.51
CA ASP A 118 -11.72 -3.49 7.74
C ASP A 118 -11.09 -2.10 7.55
N LEU A 119 -9.90 -2.04 6.92
CA LEU A 119 -9.22 -0.78 6.60
C LEU A 119 -10.14 0.15 5.79
N TYR A 120 -10.79 -0.37 4.75
CA TYR A 120 -11.70 0.43 3.91
C TYR A 120 -13.04 0.76 4.61
N LYS A 121 -13.48 -0.09 5.55
CA LYS A 121 -14.67 0.16 6.34
C LYS A 121 -14.47 1.38 7.25
N SER A 122 -13.30 1.53 7.87
CA SER A 122 -12.95 2.73 8.67
C SER A 122 -13.31 4.01 7.90
N PHE A 123 -12.76 4.16 6.69
CA PHE A 123 -13.06 5.24 5.77
C PHE A 123 -14.56 5.44 5.57
N THR A 124 -15.28 4.41 5.11
CA THR A 124 -16.69 4.56 4.74
C THR A 124 -17.57 4.97 5.93
N VAL A 125 -17.26 4.45 7.12
CA VAL A 125 -17.96 4.80 8.37
C VAL A 125 -17.65 6.24 8.76
N SER A 126 -16.38 6.63 8.83
CA SER A 126 -15.96 7.99 9.19
C SER A 126 -16.49 9.03 8.21
N ARG A 127 -16.37 8.76 6.91
CA ARG A 127 -16.91 9.61 5.85
C ARG A 127 -18.42 9.81 5.98
N SER A 128 -19.17 8.78 6.37
CA SER A 128 -20.63 8.89 6.55
C SER A 128 -21.01 9.90 7.64
N LYS A 129 -20.15 10.08 8.66
CA LYS A 129 -20.36 11.04 9.77
C LYS A 129 -20.14 12.49 9.34
N LEU A 130 -19.36 12.73 8.28
CA LEU A 130 -19.07 14.09 7.78
C LEU A 130 -20.29 14.76 7.12
N GLY A 131 -21.24 13.95 6.64
CA GLY A 131 -22.54 14.39 6.10
C GLY A 131 -22.47 15.18 4.79
N ASN A 132 -23.53 15.11 3.98
CA ASN A 132 -23.72 15.93 2.76
C ASN A 132 -22.58 15.88 1.73
N LEU A 133 -21.80 14.80 1.69
CA LEU A 133 -20.75 14.61 0.70
C LEU A 133 -21.29 13.94 -0.58
N PRO A 134 -20.68 14.17 -1.75
CA PRO A 134 -21.02 13.46 -2.98
C PRO A 134 -20.95 11.94 -2.82
N PRO A 135 -21.68 11.15 -3.64
CA PRO A 135 -21.51 9.70 -3.68
C PRO A 135 -20.07 9.32 -4.02
N LEU A 136 -19.58 8.25 -3.39
CA LEU A 136 -18.29 7.65 -3.74
C LEU A 136 -18.37 6.91 -5.07
N GLN A 137 -17.26 6.90 -5.81
CA GLN A 137 -17.14 6.08 -7.02
C GLN A 137 -16.99 4.59 -6.68
N GLN A 138 -16.32 4.28 -5.58
CA GLN A 138 -16.21 2.93 -5.03
C GLN A 138 -16.85 2.91 -3.64
N VAL A 139 -17.74 1.95 -3.40
CA VAL A 139 -18.39 1.75 -2.09
C VAL A 139 -17.95 0.44 -1.44
N LEU A 140 -17.53 -0.54 -2.24
CA LEU A 140 -17.03 -1.82 -1.76
C LEU A 140 -15.53 -1.73 -1.45
N PRO A 141 -15.02 -2.47 -0.45
CA PRO A 141 -13.58 -2.60 -0.27
C PRO A 141 -12.90 -3.16 -1.52
N PRO A 142 -11.67 -2.73 -1.87
CA PRO A 142 -10.91 -3.31 -2.98
C PRO A 142 -10.89 -4.83 -2.96
N LEU A 143 -11.01 -5.46 -4.14
CA LEU A 143 -10.79 -6.89 -4.26
C LEU A 143 -9.29 -7.15 -4.26
N VAL A 144 -8.85 -8.08 -3.43
CA VAL A 144 -7.43 -8.39 -3.27
C VAL A 144 -7.01 -9.57 -4.12
N THR A 145 -5.76 -9.56 -4.59
CA THR A 145 -5.16 -10.69 -5.30
C THR A 145 -3.67 -10.78 -5.00
N PHE A 146 -3.14 -11.99 -5.06
CA PHE A 146 -1.73 -12.19 -5.28
C PHE A 146 -1.49 -12.34 -6.78
N THR A 147 -0.82 -11.36 -7.37
CA THR A 147 -0.26 -11.46 -8.70
C THR A 147 1.19 -10.99 -8.70
N GLY A 148 1.97 -11.60 -9.56
CA GLY A 148 3.31 -11.17 -9.90
C GLY A 148 3.36 -10.77 -11.36
N TYR A 149 4.54 -10.33 -11.76
CA TYR A 149 4.71 -9.48 -12.92
C TYR A 149 4.33 -10.19 -14.25
N ILE A 150 3.86 -9.43 -15.24
CA ILE A 150 3.75 -9.85 -16.64
C ILE A 150 4.99 -9.39 -17.36
N ALA A 151 5.75 -10.32 -17.95
CA ALA A 151 6.96 -10.10 -18.74
C ALA A 151 7.20 -8.64 -19.16
N ALA A 152 8.28 -8.04 -18.63
CA ALA A 152 8.88 -6.90 -19.29
C ALA A 152 9.53 -7.58 -20.47
N GLU A 153 9.10 -7.26 -21.69
CA GLU A 153 10.05 -7.44 -22.77
C GLU A 153 11.24 -6.52 -22.47
N PRO A 154 12.46 -7.06 -22.48
CA PRO A 154 13.50 -6.43 -23.25
C PRO A 154 13.67 -7.28 -24.49
N VAL A 155 13.57 -6.66 -25.66
CA VAL A 155 14.44 -6.99 -26.79
C VAL A 155 14.65 -8.51 -27.00
N GLY A 156 13.63 -9.23 -27.48
CA GLY A 156 13.83 -10.52 -28.18
C GLY A 156 13.76 -11.83 -27.37
N LEU A 157 12.90 -11.94 -26.35
CA LEU A 157 12.49 -13.23 -25.74
C LEU A 157 10.93 -13.35 -25.67
N PRO A 158 10.34 -14.57 -25.54
CA PRO A 158 9.11 -14.96 -26.25
C PRO A 158 7.79 -14.37 -25.71
N PRO A 159 6.71 -14.38 -26.53
CA PRO A 159 5.56 -13.44 -26.47
C PRO A 159 4.47 -13.81 -25.45
N ASN A 160 4.82 -14.43 -24.32
CA ASN A 160 3.82 -14.87 -23.35
C ASN A 160 3.66 -13.86 -22.18
N PRO A 161 2.51 -13.19 -22.02
CA PRO A 161 2.27 -12.28 -20.89
C PRO A 161 2.34 -12.97 -19.51
N TRP A 162 2.38 -14.29 -19.45
CA TRP A 162 2.37 -15.06 -18.21
C TRP A 162 3.77 -15.47 -17.71
N GLN A 163 4.86 -14.85 -18.18
CA GLN A 163 6.24 -15.21 -17.80
C GLN A 163 7.06 -14.00 -17.36
N SER A 164 7.24 -13.79 -16.05
CA SER A 164 8.26 -12.87 -15.54
C SER A 164 9.00 -13.45 -14.34
N GLU A 165 10.21 -12.93 -14.10
CA GLU A 165 11.12 -13.35 -13.03
C GLU A 165 11.19 -12.33 -11.88
N TYR A 166 10.44 -11.22 -11.93
CA TYR A 166 10.52 -10.16 -10.92
C TYR A 166 9.20 -9.93 -10.18
N PRO A 167 9.22 -9.72 -8.87
CA PRO A 167 8.07 -9.35 -8.06
C PRO A 167 7.63 -7.92 -8.35
N ALA A 168 6.33 -7.66 -8.49
CA ALA A 168 5.81 -6.30 -8.35
C ALA A 168 5.71 -5.95 -6.86
N PRO A 169 5.96 -4.69 -6.43
CA PRO A 169 5.52 -4.22 -5.12
C PRO A 169 3.98 -4.32 -5.01
N PRO A 170 3.39 -4.12 -3.81
CA PRO A 170 1.97 -3.81 -3.70
C PRO A 170 1.59 -2.72 -4.71
N PHE A 171 0.43 -2.88 -5.32
CA PHE A 171 -0.06 -1.97 -6.35
C PHE A 171 -1.57 -2.01 -6.40
N MET A 172 -2.19 -0.84 -6.40
CA MET A 172 -3.63 -0.70 -6.55
C MET A 172 -4.01 -0.35 -8.01
N LEU A 173 -4.83 -1.18 -8.63
CA LEU A 173 -5.59 -0.79 -9.83
C LEU A 173 -6.86 -0.06 -9.36
N HIS A 174 -6.77 1.26 -9.33
CA HIS A 174 -7.84 2.15 -8.86
C HIS A 174 -9.16 1.92 -9.60
N ILE A 175 -10.28 2.22 -8.93
CA ILE A 175 -11.62 2.03 -9.49
C ILE A 175 -11.83 2.74 -10.82
N ASP A 176 -11.19 3.90 -11.04
CA ASP A 176 -11.30 4.63 -12.29
C ASP A 176 -10.58 3.94 -13.45
N LEU A 177 -9.39 3.41 -13.22
CA LEU A 177 -8.67 2.60 -14.21
C LEU A 177 -9.44 1.31 -14.55
N VAL A 178 -10.07 0.69 -13.54
CA VAL A 178 -10.95 -0.47 -13.78
C VAL A 178 -12.19 -0.07 -14.59
N GLN A 179 -12.83 1.04 -14.25
CA GLN A 179 -14.02 1.52 -14.95
C GLN A 179 -13.74 2.07 -16.35
N ASP A 180 -12.51 2.52 -16.61
CA ASP A 180 -12.04 2.80 -17.94
C ASP A 180 -12.05 1.52 -18.77
N LEU A 181 -11.71 0.35 -18.23
CA LEU A 181 -11.84 -0.93 -18.93
C LEU A 181 -13.32 -1.32 -19.11
N ASP A 182 -14.08 -1.30 -18.03
CA ASP A 182 -15.53 -1.53 -18.07
C ASP A 182 -16.28 -0.77 -16.96
N PRO A 183 -17.21 0.15 -17.30
CA PRO A 183 -17.89 0.99 -16.32
C PRO A 183 -18.86 0.22 -15.42
N LYS A 184 -19.18 -1.05 -15.72
CA LYS A 184 -20.04 -1.89 -14.87
C LYS A 184 -19.26 -2.57 -13.73
N ILE A 185 -17.92 -2.57 -13.75
CA ILE A 185 -17.14 -3.09 -12.63
C ILE A 185 -17.12 -2.01 -11.52
N GLU A 186 -17.49 -2.42 -10.31
CA GLU A 186 -17.74 -1.50 -9.18
C GLU A 186 -16.65 -1.55 -8.09
N VAL A 187 -15.55 -2.28 -8.34
CA VAL A 187 -14.47 -2.47 -7.37
C VAL A 187 -13.09 -2.37 -8.02
N GLY A 188 -12.17 -1.62 -7.39
CA GLY A 188 -10.75 -1.61 -7.73
C GLY A 188 -10.03 -2.88 -7.26
N ILE A 189 -8.85 -3.16 -7.81
CA ILE A 189 -8.08 -4.36 -7.50
C ILE A 189 -6.80 -4.00 -6.75
N MET A 190 -6.67 -4.50 -5.54
CA MET A 190 -5.46 -4.40 -4.75
C MET A 190 -4.60 -5.64 -5.02
N ASN A 191 -3.41 -5.44 -5.56
CA ASN A 191 -2.43 -6.51 -5.74
C ASN A 191 -1.37 -6.48 -4.65
N MET A 192 -0.99 -7.66 -4.19
CA MET A 192 0.23 -7.85 -3.44
C MET A 192 1.13 -8.88 -4.13
N SER A 193 2.44 -8.67 -4.09
CA SER A 193 3.38 -9.71 -4.54
C SER A 193 3.19 -10.98 -3.72
N PRO A 194 3.22 -12.17 -4.33
CA PRO A 194 3.10 -13.40 -3.56
C PRO A 194 4.21 -13.62 -2.55
N GLY A 195 5.34 -12.93 -2.72
CA GLY A 195 6.42 -12.88 -1.76
C GLY A 195 6.02 -12.47 -0.36
N PHE A 196 5.08 -11.52 -0.25
CA PHE A 196 4.63 -10.98 1.02
C PHE A 196 3.65 -11.89 1.75
N ARG A 197 3.16 -12.97 1.11
CA ARG A 197 2.10 -13.82 1.66
C ARG A 197 2.45 -14.45 3.02
N GLU A 198 3.72 -14.79 3.23
CA GLU A 198 4.24 -15.41 4.48
C GLU A 198 4.80 -14.36 5.46
N HIS A 199 4.64 -13.07 5.13
CA HIS A 199 5.19 -11.95 5.88
C HIS A 199 4.11 -10.91 6.19
N PRO A 200 3.00 -11.28 6.85
CA PRO A 200 1.92 -10.34 7.16
C PRO A 200 2.35 -9.14 8.02
N MET A 201 3.50 -9.18 8.71
CA MET A 201 4.10 -7.96 9.32
C MET A 201 4.36 -6.84 8.29
N LEU A 202 4.68 -7.20 7.04
CA LEU A 202 4.90 -6.25 5.94
C LEU A 202 3.59 -5.75 5.33
N TRP A 203 2.44 -6.31 5.72
CA TRP A 203 1.13 -5.86 5.26
C TRP A 203 0.70 -4.54 5.92
N SER A 204 1.51 -4.02 6.84
CA SER A 204 1.40 -2.64 7.34
C SER A 204 1.33 -1.60 6.21
N LEU A 205 2.05 -1.81 5.11
CA LEU A 205 1.97 -0.94 3.94
C LEU A 205 0.72 -1.08 3.11
N LEU A 206 -0.13 -2.07 3.35
CA LEU A 206 -1.41 -2.12 2.65
C LEU A 206 -2.33 -0.99 3.09
N THR A 207 -2.06 -0.36 4.21
CA THR A 207 -2.74 0.87 4.62
C THR A 207 -2.45 2.02 3.65
N HIS A 208 -1.26 2.10 3.06
CA HIS A 208 -0.96 3.04 1.97
C HIS A 208 -1.85 2.75 0.74
N GLU A 209 -1.98 1.50 0.33
CA GLU A 209 -2.80 1.11 -0.84
C GLU A 209 -4.31 1.29 -0.60
N VAL A 210 -4.79 0.85 0.56
CA VAL A 210 -6.22 0.75 0.84
C VAL A 210 -6.75 2.01 1.50
N ALA A 211 -6.13 2.48 2.58
CA ALA A 211 -6.55 3.71 3.23
C ALA A 211 -6.05 4.95 2.47
N GLY A 212 -5.01 4.82 1.65
CA GLY A 212 -4.54 5.86 0.74
C GLY A 212 -5.20 5.79 -0.63
N HIS A 213 -4.61 5.04 -1.57
CA HIS A 213 -5.03 5.04 -2.97
C HIS A 213 -6.51 4.72 -3.17
N ALA A 214 -7.03 3.66 -2.54
CA ALA A 214 -8.43 3.28 -2.73
C ALA A 214 -9.41 4.34 -2.15
N VAL A 215 -9.06 5.00 -1.05
CA VAL A 215 -9.84 6.10 -0.46
C VAL A 215 -9.80 7.34 -1.34
N LEU A 216 -8.59 7.79 -1.72
CA LEU A 216 -8.37 9.00 -2.50
C LEU A 216 -9.00 8.90 -3.88
N ASN A 217 -8.98 7.72 -4.50
CA ASN A 217 -9.60 7.49 -5.81
C ASN A 217 -11.11 7.16 -5.72
N ALA A 218 -11.62 6.74 -4.56
CA ALA A 218 -13.06 6.67 -4.33
C ALA A 218 -13.71 8.07 -4.28
N ASP A 219 -12.97 9.11 -3.92
CA ASP A 219 -13.41 10.52 -3.90
C ASP A 219 -12.50 11.43 -4.75
N ARG A 220 -12.68 11.40 -6.09
CA ARG A 220 -11.83 12.18 -7.02
C ARG A 220 -11.82 13.69 -6.77
N LEU A 221 -12.87 14.24 -6.16
CA LEU A 221 -12.92 15.67 -5.85
C LEU A 221 -11.97 16.02 -4.71
N LEU A 222 -11.81 15.11 -3.75
CA LEU A 222 -10.84 15.22 -2.68
C LEU A 222 -9.41 15.27 -3.23
N LEU A 223 -8.96 14.24 -3.95
CA LEU A 223 -7.58 14.16 -4.45
C LEU A 223 -7.21 15.38 -5.30
N ARG A 224 -8.09 15.79 -6.24
CA ARG A 224 -7.89 17.01 -7.03
C ARG A 224 -7.82 18.27 -6.19
N GLN A 225 -8.55 18.35 -5.08
CA GLN A 225 -8.45 19.49 -4.17
C GLN A 225 -7.10 19.45 -3.44
N ILE A 226 -6.72 18.30 -2.87
CA ILE A 226 -5.47 18.12 -2.13
C ILE A 226 -4.29 18.54 -3.01
N SER A 227 -4.14 17.99 -4.23
CA SER A 227 -2.98 18.29 -5.09
C SER A 227 -2.85 19.78 -5.40
N ARG A 228 -3.97 20.46 -5.71
CA ARG A 228 -3.96 21.90 -5.96
C ARG A 228 -3.56 22.71 -4.74
N GLU A 229 -4.04 22.35 -3.56
CA GLU A 229 -3.76 23.09 -2.33
C GLU A 229 -2.34 22.81 -1.82
N VAL A 230 -1.82 21.59 -1.98
CA VAL A 230 -0.41 21.23 -1.73
C VAL A 230 0.52 22.04 -2.65
N ARG A 231 0.18 22.18 -3.93
CA ARG A 231 0.94 23.06 -4.84
C ARG A 231 1.00 24.50 -4.32
N GLN A 232 -0.15 25.03 -3.89
CA GLN A 232 -0.29 26.40 -3.39
C GLN A 232 0.52 26.66 -2.11
N LEU A 233 0.86 25.62 -1.34
CA LEU A 233 1.77 25.72 -0.19
C LEU A 233 3.13 26.32 -0.60
N PHE A 234 3.56 26.10 -1.85
CA PHE A 234 4.88 26.51 -2.35
C PHE A 234 4.84 27.57 -3.46
N SER A 235 3.71 27.83 -4.11
CA SER A 235 3.60 28.66 -5.33
C SER A 235 4.26 30.05 -5.23
N ASN A 236 4.24 30.69 -4.06
CA ASN A 236 4.83 32.02 -3.87
C ASN A 236 6.31 32.02 -3.47
N ARG A 237 6.90 30.85 -3.19
CA ARG A 237 8.26 30.72 -2.63
C ARG A 237 9.17 29.90 -3.51
N ASN A 238 8.70 28.74 -3.96
CA ASN A 238 9.46 27.80 -4.78
C ASN A 238 8.49 27.03 -5.70
N PRO A 239 8.24 27.54 -6.93
CA PRO A 239 7.34 26.91 -7.89
C PRO A 239 7.75 25.49 -8.28
N ILE A 240 9.06 25.16 -8.23
CA ILE A 240 9.55 23.81 -8.52
C ILE A 240 9.09 22.85 -7.42
N LEU A 241 9.22 23.21 -6.15
CA LEU A 241 8.67 22.41 -5.04
C LEU A 241 7.15 22.26 -5.17
N GLY A 242 6.45 23.33 -5.59
CA GLY A 242 5.02 23.26 -5.87
C GLY A 242 4.68 22.22 -6.94
N SER A 243 5.41 22.19 -8.05
CA SER A 243 5.25 21.18 -9.11
C SER A 243 5.61 19.77 -8.65
N LEU A 244 6.71 19.59 -7.92
CA LEU A 244 7.14 18.28 -7.40
C LEU A 244 6.08 17.71 -6.45
N TRP A 245 5.66 18.48 -5.46
CA TRP A 245 4.65 18.02 -4.50
C TRP A 245 3.24 17.93 -5.06
N TYR A 246 2.92 18.67 -6.13
CA TYR A 246 1.71 18.43 -6.92
C TYR A 246 1.76 17.05 -7.59
N HIS A 247 2.89 16.72 -8.22
CA HIS A 247 3.11 15.47 -8.94
C HIS A 247 3.13 14.24 -8.01
N TRP A 248 3.79 14.37 -6.86
CA TRP A 248 3.89 13.33 -5.83
C TRP A 248 2.72 13.31 -4.84
N CYS A 249 1.69 14.13 -5.05
CA CYS A 249 0.67 14.39 -4.05
C CYS A 249 -0.13 13.15 -3.67
N GLU A 250 -0.43 12.29 -4.64
CA GLU A 250 -1.22 11.09 -4.37
C GLU A 250 -0.47 10.15 -3.44
N GLU A 251 0.77 9.80 -3.77
CA GLU A 251 1.66 8.98 -2.94
C GLU A 251 1.83 9.56 -1.53
N ALA A 252 2.11 10.86 -1.43
CA ALA A 252 2.25 11.54 -0.16
C ALA A 252 0.96 11.50 0.67
N ALA A 253 -0.20 11.74 0.04
CA ALA A 253 -1.48 11.63 0.72
C ALA A 253 -1.81 10.19 1.10
N SER A 254 -1.42 9.20 0.29
CA SER A 254 -1.59 7.78 0.57
C SER A 254 -0.82 7.35 1.81
N ASP A 255 0.43 7.79 1.97
CA ASP A 255 1.22 7.55 3.18
C ASP A 255 0.59 8.19 4.43
N ILE A 256 0.09 9.42 4.30
CA ILE A 256 -0.58 10.09 5.42
C ILE A 256 -1.88 9.37 5.79
N CYS A 257 -2.70 8.97 4.83
CA CYS A 257 -3.91 8.21 5.13
C CYS A 257 -3.58 6.83 5.73
N GLY A 258 -2.56 6.14 5.23
CA GLY A 258 -2.10 4.87 5.80
C GLY A 258 -1.65 5.02 7.25
N MET A 259 -0.89 6.07 7.55
CA MET A 259 -0.48 6.42 8.91
C MET A 259 -1.65 6.85 9.80
N LEU A 260 -2.63 7.57 9.27
CA LEU A 260 -3.82 7.97 10.02
C LEU A 260 -4.74 6.79 10.33
N ASN A 261 -4.64 5.70 9.57
CA ASN A 261 -5.44 4.49 9.76
C ASN A 261 -4.76 3.44 10.67
N MET A 262 -3.45 3.23 10.55
CA MET A 262 -2.67 2.27 11.36
C MET A 262 -1.87 2.94 12.50
N GLY A 263 -1.93 4.26 12.59
CA GLY A 263 -1.17 5.05 13.54
C GLY A 263 0.31 5.22 13.19
N PRO A 264 1.08 5.93 14.03
CA PRO A 264 2.49 6.24 13.77
C PRO A 264 3.42 5.03 13.63
N SER A 265 2.99 3.85 14.10
CA SER A 265 3.72 2.59 13.90
C SER A 265 3.87 2.21 12.42
N PHE A 266 3.01 2.74 11.55
CA PHE A 266 3.13 2.66 10.08
C PHE A 266 4.55 3.02 9.61
N ALA A 267 5.15 4.07 10.18
CA ALA A 267 6.49 4.52 9.79
C ALA A 267 7.53 3.39 9.91
N ILE A 268 7.45 2.56 10.95
CA ILE A 268 8.38 1.43 11.16
C ILE A 268 8.22 0.40 10.03
N GLY A 269 6.97 0.09 9.65
CA GLY A 269 6.66 -0.79 8.53
C GLY A 269 7.19 -0.24 7.21
N ALA A 270 7.00 1.06 6.95
CA ALA A 270 7.52 1.74 5.77
C ALA A 270 9.06 1.69 5.72
N PHE A 271 9.76 2.00 6.82
CA PHE A 271 11.23 1.84 6.87
C PHE A 271 11.66 0.42 6.54
N LEU A 272 11.03 -0.60 7.14
CA LEU A 272 11.39 -2.00 6.89
C LEU A 272 11.20 -2.37 5.43
N PHE A 273 10.08 -1.98 4.83
CA PHE A 273 9.78 -2.32 3.45
C PHE A 273 10.69 -1.59 2.47
N TYR A 274 10.79 -0.27 2.51
CA TYR A 274 11.58 0.48 1.52
C TYR A 274 13.05 0.05 1.59
N THR A 275 13.60 -0.08 2.80
CA THR A 275 15.00 -0.53 2.93
C THR A 275 15.20 -1.99 2.50
N ALA A 276 14.24 -2.90 2.77
CA ALA A 276 14.36 -4.30 2.38
C ALA A 276 14.12 -4.51 0.88
N ILE A 277 13.12 -3.85 0.29
CA ILE A 277 12.83 -3.95 -1.14
C ILE A 277 13.98 -3.41 -1.97
N SER A 278 14.50 -2.23 -1.63
CA SER A 278 15.64 -1.67 -2.35
C SER A 278 16.82 -2.64 -2.32
N ALA A 279 17.10 -3.27 -1.16
CA ALA A 279 18.12 -4.32 -1.09
C ALA A 279 17.78 -5.54 -1.97
N LEU A 280 16.53 -6.00 -1.95
CA LEU A 280 16.04 -7.16 -2.70
C LEU A 280 15.99 -6.94 -4.23
N ILE A 281 15.83 -5.69 -4.69
CA ILE A 281 15.80 -5.31 -6.11
C ILE A 281 17.21 -4.98 -6.65
N GLU A 282 18.02 -4.22 -5.91
CA GLU A 282 19.33 -3.73 -6.39
C GLU A 282 20.38 -4.83 -6.61
N VAL A 283 20.17 -6.02 -6.05
CA VAL A 283 21.17 -7.07 -6.04
C VAL A 283 20.58 -8.34 -6.68
N PRO A 284 21.22 -8.92 -7.73
CA PRO A 284 20.81 -10.22 -8.22
C PRO A 284 20.71 -11.20 -7.03
N PRO A 285 19.66 -12.01 -6.89
CA PRO A 285 19.32 -12.77 -5.67
C PRO A 285 20.44 -13.70 -5.13
N LYS A 286 21.56 -13.82 -5.83
CA LYS A 286 22.78 -14.55 -5.44
C LYS A 286 23.85 -13.71 -4.75
N ARG A 287 23.68 -12.39 -4.57
CA ARG A 287 24.76 -11.48 -4.11
C ARG A 287 24.45 -10.61 -2.89
N LEU A 288 23.26 -10.71 -2.28
CA LEU A 288 23.01 -9.99 -1.03
C LEU A 288 23.88 -10.57 0.06
N SER A 289 24.93 -9.83 0.43
CA SER A 289 25.57 -10.05 1.70
C SER A 289 24.59 -9.61 2.79
N GLN A 290 24.34 -10.46 3.77
CA GLN A 290 23.58 -10.12 4.99
C GLN A 290 24.18 -8.91 5.75
N SER A 291 25.35 -8.40 5.31
CA SER A 291 26.03 -7.23 5.84
C SER A 291 25.66 -5.89 5.18
N SER A 292 24.85 -5.85 4.12
CA SER A 292 24.44 -4.58 3.52
C SER A 292 23.55 -3.80 4.49
N PRO A 293 23.93 -2.59 4.93
CA PRO A 293 23.11 -1.82 5.87
C PRO A 293 21.79 -1.39 5.19
N PRO A 294 20.67 -1.31 5.94
CA PRO A 294 19.43 -0.76 5.43
C PRO A 294 19.64 0.70 5.02
N LYS A 295 19.11 1.09 3.86
CA LYS A 295 19.31 2.41 3.28
C LYS A 295 18.04 2.88 2.58
N LEU A 296 17.67 4.14 2.78
CA LEU A 296 16.61 4.79 2.00
C LEU A 296 17.19 5.42 0.74
N GLU A 297 16.49 5.28 -0.38
CA GLU A 297 16.91 5.85 -1.64
C GLU A 297 16.74 7.38 -1.67
N ASN A 298 17.77 8.09 -2.15
CA ASN A 298 17.77 9.55 -2.30
C ASN A 298 17.66 10.00 -3.75
N ALA A 299 17.26 9.10 -4.66
CA ALA A 299 17.14 9.36 -6.08
C ALA A 299 15.68 9.24 -6.52
N ALA A 300 15.26 10.15 -7.39
CA ALA A 300 14.03 10.01 -8.14
C ALA A 300 14.27 9.11 -9.37
N HIS A 301 13.23 8.40 -9.79
CA HIS A 301 13.26 7.60 -11.01
C HIS A 301 12.56 8.33 -12.16
N ILE A 302 12.86 7.95 -13.40
CA ILE A 302 12.08 8.40 -14.57
C ILE A 302 11.05 7.33 -14.90
N PHE A 303 9.82 7.79 -15.14
CA PHE A 303 8.76 6.96 -15.69
C PHE A 303 8.91 6.84 -17.22
N GLN A 304 9.34 5.67 -17.69
CA GLN A 304 9.40 5.29 -19.12
C GLN A 304 10.29 6.22 -19.98
N ASP A 305 10.10 6.21 -21.30
CA ASP A 305 10.88 6.99 -22.27
C ASP A 305 10.50 8.51 -22.30
N SER A 306 9.75 9.00 -21.31
CA SER A 306 9.18 10.36 -21.32
C SER A 306 10.07 11.44 -20.69
N ASN A 307 11.14 11.04 -20.01
CA ASN A 307 11.93 11.87 -19.08
C ASN A 307 11.12 12.47 -17.91
N ILE A 308 9.83 12.19 -17.79
CA ILE A 308 9.01 12.63 -16.66
C ILE A 308 9.38 11.78 -15.45
N ILE A 309 9.57 12.42 -14.30
CA ILE A 309 9.86 11.71 -13.06
C ILE A 309 8.71 10.81 -12.64
N ASP A 310 9.04 9.74 -11.94
CA ASP A 310 8.10 8.85 -11.29
C ASP A 310 7.17 9.64 -10.32
N TYR A 311 5.95 9.14 -10.17
CA TYR A 311 4.95 9.70 -9.25
C TYR A 311 5.27 9.39 -7.78
N HIS A 312 6.15 8.43 -7.50
CA HIS A 312 6.75 8.24 -6.18
C HIS A 312 7.83 9.28 -5.92
N TYR A 313 7.72 9.95 -4.77
CA TYR A 313 8.79 10.77 -4.27
C TYR A 313 9.92 9.89 -3.69
N PRO A 314 11.19 10.34 -3.69
CA PRO A 314 12.29 9.51 -3.19
C PRO A 314 12.11 9.14 -1.72
N GLU A 315 12.36 7.87 -1.37
CA GLU A 315 12.09 7.25 -0.07
C GLU A 315 12.69 8.03 1.11
N ILE A 316 13.84 8.69 0.91
CA ILE A 316 14.50 9.52 1.94
C ILE A 316 13.65 10.67 2.46
N LEU A 317 12.62 11.09 1.72
CA LEU A 317 11.69 12.16 2.13
C LEU A 317 10.53 11.62 2.98
N MET A 318 10.22 10.33 2.91
CA MET A 318 9.10 9.70 3.62
C MET A 318 9.15 9.95 5.12
N PRO A 319 10.30 9.78 5.81
CA PRO A 319 10.33 9.99 7.26
C PRO A 319 9.97 11.43 7.65
N HIS A 320 10.34 12.41 6.82
CA HIS A 320 10.05 13.81 7.09
C HIS A 320 8.58 14.15 6.82
N LEU A 321 7.99 13.56 5.78
CA LEU A 321 6.55 13.62 5.55
C LEU A 321 5.78 13.10 6.78
N LEU A 322 6.11 11.90 7.26
CA LEU A 322 5.45 11.29 8.41
C LEU A 322 5.69 12.07 9.71
N MET A 323 6.91 12.57 9.96
CA MET A 323 7.19 13.42 11.13
C MET A 323 6.29 14.66 11.15
N GLY A 324 6.15 15.34 10.01
CA GLY A 324 5.34 16.56 9.92
C GLY A 324 3.86 16.28 10.21
N ALA A 325 3.36 15.14 9.77
CA ALA A 325 2.01 14.69 10.06
C ALA A 325 1.83 14.33 11.54
N ILE A 326 2.72 13.52 12.13
CA ILE A 326 2.67 13.10 13.54
C ILE A 326 2.68 14.31 14.48
N GLU A 327 3.48 15.34 14.18
CA GLU A 327 3.51 16.58 14.97
C GLU A 327 2.13 17.22 15.11
N HIS A 328 1.22 17.02 14.16
CA HIS A 328 -0.10 17.62 14.09
C HIS A 328 -1.27 16.65 14.30
N MET A 329 -1.01 15.39 14.69
CA MET A 329 -2.06 14.45 15.08
C MET A 329 -2.61 14.81 16.46
N ASP A 330 -3.63 15.66 16.52
CA ASP A 330 -4.08 16.27 17.78
C ASP A 330 -4.91 15.33 18.67
N GLU A 331 -5.50 14.29 18.09
CA GLU A 331 -6.17 13.22 18.84
C GLU A 331 -5.18 12.28 19.56
N LEU A 332 -3.89 12.35 19.20
CA LEU A 332 -2.82 11.63 19.84
C LEU A 332 -2.11 12.50 20.89
N SER A 333 -1.91 11.94 22.08
CA SER A 333 -1.30 12.68 23.17
C SER A 333 0.10 13.17 22.79
N HIS A 334 0.45 14.37 23.23
CA HIS A 334 1.77 14.96 22.99
C HIS A 334 2.92 14.03 23.40
N ARG A 335 2.75 13.26 24.48
CA ARG A 335 3.74 12.27 24.92
C ARG A 335 3.96 11.18 23.87
N ILE A 336 2.88 10.59 23.35
CA ILE A 336 2.97 9.51 22.35
C ILE A 336 3.56 10.05 21.05
N ARG A 337 3.12 11.24 20.60
CA ARG A 337 3.70 11.92 19.43
C ARG A 337 5.22 12.04 19.54
N LEU A 338 5.73 12.57 20.67
CA LEU A 338 7.17 12.71 20.88
C LEU A 338 7.92 11.37 20.86
N GLN A 339 7.34 10.30 21.42
CA GLN A 339 7.96 8.97 21.41
C GLN A 339 8.17 8.47 19.98
N TYR A 340 7.16 8.57 19.13
CA TYR A 340 7.29 8.16 17.72
C TYR A 340 8.22 9.07 16.92
N LEU A 341 8.17 10.39 17.14
CA LEU A 341 9.09 11.32 16.49
C LEU A 341 10.55 11.00 16.82
N ASP A 342 10.86 10.65 18.07
CA ASP A 342 12.21 10.27 18.47
C ASP A 342 12.65 8.95 17.82
N MET A 343 11.76 7.95 17.75
CA MET A 343 12.02 6.69 17.05
C MET A 343 12.28 6.91 15.56
N ILE A 344 11.43 7.70 14.88
CA ILE A 344 11.55 7.99 13.45
C ILE A 344 12.83 8.77 13.17
N ARG A 345 13.19 9.77 13.99
CA ARG A 345 14.47 10.50 13.86
C ARG A 345 15.67 9.57 13.98
N GLU A 346 15.62 8.63 14.93
CA GLU A 346 16.70 7.67 15.12
C GLU A 346 16.85 6.73 13.91
N LEU A 347 15.74 6.18 13.42
CA LEU A 347 15.72 5.33 12.21
C LEU A 347 16.14 6.10 10.96
N THR A 348 15.67 7.35 10.79
CA THR A 348 16.06 8.23 9.67
C THR A 348 17.57 8.42 9.65
N LYS A 349 18.16 8.81 10.79
CA LYS A 349 19.60 8.99 10.90
C LYS A 349 20.38 7.72 10.55
N TYR A 350 19.85 6.56 10.92
CA TYR A 350 20.47 5.28 10.61
C TYR A 350 20.39 4.92 9.12
N CYS A 351 19.22 5.08 8.50
CA CYS A 351 18.96 4.65 7.12
C CYS A 351 19.38 5.68 6.05
N THR A 352 19.56 6.96 6.40
CA THR A 352 20.05 8.01 5.49
C THR A 352 21.58 8.10 5.43
N GLY A 353 22.28 7.72 6.51
CA GLY A 353 23.73 7.77 6.56
C GLY A 353 24.29 9.19 6.35
N THR A 354 25.09 9.41 5.30
CA THR A 354 25.76 10.69 5.00
C THR A 354 25.25 11.38 3.75
N GLN A 355 24.06 11.01 3.25
CA GLN A 355 23.45 11.66 2.09
C GLN A 355 23.12 13.13 2.43
N VAL A 356 23.42 14.04 1.50
CA VAL A 356 23.16 15.49 1.64
C VAL A 356 22.46 16.09 0.41
N THR A 357 22.18 15.28 -0.61
CA THR A 357 21.49 15.72 -1.82
C THR A 357 20.38 14.75 -2.21
N LEU A 358 19.30 15.29 -2.77
CA LEU A 358 18.31 14.53 -3.53
C LEU A 358 18.74 14.51 -5.00
N GLU A 359 18.79 13.33 -5.62
CA GLU A 359 19.28 13.16 -6.98
C GLU A 359 18.13 12.94 -7.97
N PHE A 360 18.27 13.52 -9.16
CA PHE A 360 17.36 13.34 -10.28
C PHE A 360 18.15 12.90 -11.52
N PRO A 361 17.61 12.01 -12.36
CA PRO A 361 18.27 11.64 -13.60
C PRO A 361 18.46 12.85 -14.52
N THR A 362 19.58 12.89 -15.25
CA THR A 362 19.87 14.00 -16.15
C THR A 362 18.76 14.20 -17.18
N GLY A 363 18.22 15.42 -17.24
CA GLY A 363 17.13 15.76 -18.16
C GLY A 363 15.73 15.45 -17.63
N ALA A 364 15.61 15.03 -16.37
CA ALA A 364 14.34 14.80 -15.70
C ALA A 364 13.41 16.02 -15.79
N LEU A 365 12.12 15.72 -15.97
CA LEU A 365 11.03 16.66 -16.13
C LEU A 365 9.96 16.43 -15.07
N VAL A 366 9.31 17.50 -14.63
CA VAL A 366 8.07 17.43 -13.83
C VAL A 366 6.95 18.22 -14.54
N PRO A 367 5.68 17.78 -14.50
CA PRO A 367 4.58 18.55 -15.07
C PRO A 367 4.45 19.96 -14.46
N GLY A 368 4.31 20.97 -15.33
CA GLY A 368 4.06 22.37 -14.94
C GLY A 368 2.58 22.71 -14.73
N GLU A 369 2.26 23.97 -14.44
CA GLU A 369 0.87 24.46 -14.33
C GLU A 369 0.21 24.58 -15.70
N ASP A 370 0.95 25.10 -16.68
CA ASP A 370 0.44 25.42 -18.03
C ASP A 370 0.64 24.27 -19.02
N GLU A 371 0.58 23.02 -18.55
CA GLU A 371 0.88 21.80 -19.33
C GLU A 371 2.33 21.70 -19.88
N ALA A 372 3.14 22.74 -19.70
CA ALA A 372 4.55 22.75 -20.06
C ALA A 372 5.39 22.06 -18.97
N ASN A 373 6.13 21.02 -19.35
CA ASN A 373 7.05 20.33 -18.46
C ASN A 373 8.20 21.25 -18.00
N ILE A 374 8.52 21.19 -16.72
CA ILE A 374 9.62 21.91 -16.09
C ILE A 374 10.84 21.00 -16.02
N LYS A 375 11.98 21.47 -16.53
CA LYS A 375 13.25 20.76 -16.40
C LYS A 375 13.78 20.88 -14.96
N LEU A 376 14.11 19.74 -14.38
CA LEU A 376 14.69 19.65 -13.04
C LEU A 376 16.21 19.76 -13.08
N GLN A 377 16.79 20.20 -11.96
CA GLN A 377 18.21 20.07 -11.71
C GLN A 377 18.53 18.62 -11.33
N ASP A 378 19.71 18.14 -11.71
CA ASP A 378 20.16 16.78 -11.39
C ASP A 378 20.34 16.56 -9.87
N LYS A 379 20.50 17.65 -9.08
CA LYS A 379 20.66 17.61 -7.63
C LYS A 379 19.96 18.77 -6.94
N TYR A 380 19.31 18.48 -5.81
CA TYR A 380 18.76 19.46 -4.88
C TYR A 380 19.36 19.24 -3.48
N ASP A 381 19.39 20.32 -2.69
CA ASP A 381 19.75 20.26 -1.28
C ASP A 381 18.76 19.37 -0.51
N LEU A 382 19.26 18.36 0.21
CA LEU A 382 18.38 17.41 0.87
C LEU A 382 17.60 18.04 2.03
N ASP A 383 18.21 18.96 2.78
CA ASP A 383 17.55 19.60 3.92
C ASP A 383 16.35 20.45 3.45
N GLU A 384 16.48 21.17 2.33
CA GLU A 384 15.35 21.90 1.73
C GLU A 384 14.21 20.94 1.31
N MET A 385 14.54 19.83 0.65
CA MET A 385 13.55 18.84 0.21
C MET A 385 12.85 18.16 1.39
N GLN A 386 13.60 17.83 2.46
CA GLN A 386 13.08 17.26 3.68
C GLN A 386 12.19 18.25 4.45
N ALA A 387 12.57 19.52 4.50
CA ALA A 387 11.73 20.57 5.09
C ALA A 387 10.41 20.75 4.32
N ALA A 388 10.44 20.62 2.99
CA ALA A 388 9.24 20.64 2.17
C ALA A 388 8.33 19.43 2.46
N ALA A 389 8.90 18.21 2.56
CA ALA A 389 8.17 17.01 2.95
C ALA A 389 7.49 17.17 4.32
N HIS A 390 8.22 17.68 5.30
CA HIS A 390 7.71 17.97 6.63
C HIS A 390 6.53 18.96 6.60
N ALA A 391 6.63 20.01 5.80
CA ALA A 391 5.54 20.98 5.63
C ALA A 391 4.30 20.35 4.97
N VAL A 392 4.49 19.48 3.96
CA VAL A 392 3.38 18.77 3.31
C VAL A 392 2.70 17.80 4.27
N GLY A 393 3.45 17.05 5.08
CA GLY A 393 2.87 16.11 6.04
C GLY A 393 1.98 16.81 7.06
N GLY A 394 2.46 17.90 7.67
CA GLY A 394 1.66 18.71 8.58
C GLY A 394 0.46 19.37 7.89
N PHE A 395 0.62 19.82 6.65
CA PHE A 395 -0.45 20.39 5.85
C PHE A 395 -1.57 19.37 5.59
N LEU A 396 -1.24 18.13 5.20
CA LEU A 396 -2.23 17.11 4.85
C LEU A 396 -3.10 16.71 6.05
N VAL A 397 -2.53 16.68 7.26
CA VAL A 397 -3.28 16.38 8.50
C VAL A 397 -4.16 17.55 8.94
N THR A 398 -3.69 18.78 8.78
CA THR A 398 -4.35 19.96 9.38
C THR A 398 -5.29 20.70 8.43
N LYS A 399 -5.08 20.61 7.12
CA LYS A 399 -5.84 21.37 6.14
C LYS A 399 -7.28 20.88 6.06
N GLU A 400 -8.23 21.80 6.22
CA GLU A 400 -9.63 21.56 5.91
C GLU A 400 -9.89 21.59 4.40
N PHE A 401 -10.62 20.60 3.92
CA PHE A 401 -10.98 20.45 2.52
C PHE A 401 -12.49 20.64 2.33
N ARG A 402 -12.86 21.38 1.28
CA ARG A 402 -14.26 21.59 0.90
C ARG A 402 -14.90 20.29 0.45
N ALA A 403 -14.12 19.44 -0.23
CA ALA A 403 -14.53 18.09 -0.59
C ALA A 403 -14.92 17.23 0.62
N LEU A 404 -14.48 17.60 1.84
CA LEU A 404 -14.81 16.93 3.10
C LEU A 404 -15.70 17.78 3.99
N ASN A 405 -16.50 18.68 3.42
CA ASN A 405 -17.38 19.58 4.17
C ASN A 405 -16.62 20.40 5.24
N GLN A 406 -15.44 20.92 4.88
CA GLN A 406 -14.52 21.66 5.77
C GLN A 406 -13.93 20.83 6.91
N ASN A 407 -13.77 19.53 6.71
CA ASN A 407 -12.97 18.68 7.60
C ASN A 407 -11.60 18.39 6.96
N ASN A 408 -10.66 17.90 7.76
CA ASN A 408 -9.32 17.49 7.32
C ASN A 408 -9.25 15.98 7.05
N LEU A 409 -8.09 15.48 6.63
CA LEU A 409 -7.89 14.04 6.40
C LEU A 409 -8.00 13.22 7.71
N GLN A 410 -7.62 13.79 8.86
CA GLN A 410 -7.76 13.11 10.15
C GLN A 410 -9.22 12.84 10.53
N ALA A 411 -10.18 13.59 9.98
CA ALA A 411 -11.60 13.32 10.16
C ALA A 411 -12.14 12.19 9.26
N LEU A 412 -11.39 11.80 8.22
CA LEU A 412 -11.71 10.65 7.38
C LEU A 412 -11.08 9.36 7.91
N GLU A 413 -9.83 9.44 8.30
CA GLU A 413 -9.07 8.36 8.92
C GLU A 413 -8.48 8.90 10.21
N THR A 414 -8.76 8.24 11.32
CA THR A 414 -8.41 8.74 12.64
C THR A 414 -7.62 7.68 13.39
N TRP A 415 -6.53 8.11 14.01
CA TRP A 415 -5.81 7.34 15.02
C TRP A 415 -5.67 8.18 16.28
N ASP A 416 -6.32 7.76 17.34
CA ASP A 416 -6.37 8.46 18.62
C ASP A 416 -5.60 7.72 19.74
N ASN A 417 -5.77 8.14 20.99
CA ASN A 417 -5.14 7.47 22.12
C ASN A 417 -5.76 6.10 22.45
N ALA A 418 -7.05 5.88 22.17
CA ALA A 418 -7.71 4.61 22.39
C ALA A 418 -7.19 3.55 21.39
N ASP A 419 -7.00 3.94 20.12
CA ASP A 419 -6.38 3.09 19.11
C ASP A 419 -4.95 2.73 19.49
N GLU A 420 -4.17 3.72 19.92
CA GLU A 420 -2.80 3.49 20.41
C GLU A 420 -2.79 2.56 21.65
N GLU A 421 -3.66 2.78 22.63
CA GLU A 421 -3.77 1.92 23.80
C GLU A 421 -4.11 0.48 23.42
N ARG A 422 -4.99 0.29 22.43
CA ARG A 422 -5.33 -1.03 21.88
C ARG A 422 -4.15 -1.65 21.15
N ALA A 423 -3.43 -0.91 20.31
CA ALA A 423 -2.22 -1.39 19.64
C ALA A 423 -1.14 -1.81 20.65
N GLN A 424 -0.91 -1.02 21.70
CA GLN A 424 0.03 -1.35 22.78
C GLN A 424 -0.40 -2.61 23.54
N LEU A 425 -1.70 -2.80 23.78
CA LEU A 425 -2.24 -4.02 24.39
C LEU A 425 -2.02 -5.24 23.49
N VAL A 426 -2.29 -5.13 22.19
CA VAL A 426 -1.98 -6.17 21.19
C VAL A 426 -0.49 -6.50 21.22
N ALA A 427 0.38 -5.48 21.21
CA ALA A 427 1.82 -5.65 21.27
C ALA A 427 2.24 -6.42 22.52
N ALA A 428 1.73 -6.03 23.70
CA ALA A 428 2.02 -6.69 24.97
C ALA A 428 1.64 -8.17 24.96
N ARG A 429 0.48 -8.51 24.39
CA ARG A 429 -0.02 -9.89 24.28
C ARG A 429 0.83 -10.72 23.32
N LEU A 430 1.14 -10.18 22.14
CA LEU A 430 2.00 -10.84 21.15
C LEU A 430 3.43 -11.08 21.66
N LYS A 431 3.97 -10.16 22.48
CA LYS A 431 5.28 -10.32 23.13
C LYS A 431 5.27 -11.37 24.23
N GLY A 432 4.14 -11.60 24.88
CA GLY A 432 3.99 -12.56 25.98
C GLY A 432 4.07 -14.03 25.54
N SER A 433 3.66 -14.92 26.45
CA SER A 433 3.33 -16.32 26.14
C SER A 433 1.83 -16.51 25.87
N GLY A 434 1.09 -15.40 25.70
CA GLY A 434 -0.36 -15.38 25.61
C GLY A 434 -0.86 -16.24 24.46
N SER A 435 -2.00 -16.89 24.65
CA SER A 435 -2.67 -17.56 23.55
C SER A 435 -3.24 -16.50 22.59
N LEU A 436 -3.55 -16.93 21.36
CA LEU A 436 -4.31 -16.08 20.44
C LEU A 436 -5.69 -15.70 21.03
N ASP A 437 -6.25 -16.56 21.88
CA ASP A 437 -7.51 -16.30 22.56
C ASP A 437 -7.39 -15.08 23.48
N ASP A 438 -6.26 -14.90 24.19
CA ASP A 438 -6.02 -13.69 24.99
C ASP A 438 -6.04 -12.39 24.15
N ILE A 439 -5.67 -12.47 22.86
CA ILE A 439 -5.70 -11.33 21.91
C ILE A 439 -7.13 -11.03 21.49
N LEU A 440 -7.98 -12.04 21.37
CA LEU A 440 -9.27 -11.97 20.68
C LEU A 440 -10.50 -12.14 21.61
N GLU A 441 -10.33 -12.43 22.91
CA GLU A 441 -11.40 -12.73 23.89
C GLU A 441 -12.04 -11.51 24.57
N ARG A 442 -11.67 -10.27 24.23
CA ARG A 442 -12.23 -9.07 24.90
C ARG A 442 -13.08 -8.14 24.05
N ASP A 443 -13.21 -8.42 22.76
CA ASP A 443 -14.13 -7.69 21.90
C ASP A 443 -15.38 -8.54 21.73
N ASP A 444 -16.17 -8.61 22.80
CA ASP A 444 -17.36 -9.47 22.86
C ASP A 444 -18.53 -8.96 21.99
N GLU A 445 -18.45 -7.74 21.41
CA GLU A 445 -19.54 -7.20 20.56
C GLU A 445 -19.11 -6.39 19.32
N ASP A 446 -17.84 -5.96 19.20
CA ASP A 446 -17.36 -5.15 18.07
C ASP A 446 -16.41 -5.92 17.14
N GLU A 447 -16.45 -5.61 15.84
CA GLU A 447 -15.47 -6.10 14.87
C GLU A 447 -14.07 -5.66 15.30
N PHE A 448 -13.13 -6.63 15.30
CA PHE A 448 -11.75 -6.40 15.69
C PHE A 448 -11.08 -5.47 14.67
N ASP A 449 -10.49 -4.38 15.15
CA ASP A 449 -9.79 -3.40 14.31
C ASP A 449 -8.44 -3.98 13.84
N ASP A 450 -8.35 -4.29 12.55
CA ASP A 450 -7.18 -4.90 11.95
C ASP A 450 -6.03 -3.89 11.78
N GLY A 451 -6.32 -2.58 11.79
CA GLY A 451 -5.31 -1.51 11.87
C GLY A 451 -4.57 -1.53 13.22
N CYS A 452 -5.32 -1.62 14.32
CA CYS A 452 -4.79 -1.84 15.67
C CYS A 452 -3.98 -3.13 15.78
N LEU A 453 -4.41 -4.19 15.11
CA LEU A 453 -3.72 -5.47 15.08
C LEU A 453 -2.35 -5.36 14.41
N LEU A 454 -2.29 -4.75 13.21
CA LEU A 454 -1.04 -4.52 12.49
C LEU A 454 -0.10 -3.62 13.28
N ALA A 455 -0.62 -2.54 13.88
CA ALA A 455 0.15 -1.60 14.68
C ALA A 455 0.78 -2.29 15.88
N GLY A 456 -0.02 -3.03 16.64
CA GLY A 456 0.46 -3.79 17.79
C GLY A 456 1.46 -4.87 17.41
N ALA A 457 1.29 -5.51 16.25
CA ALA A 457 2.25 -6.51 15.79
C ALA A 457 3.58 -5.88 15.36
N MET A 458 3.57 -4.71 14.72
CA MET A 458 4.77 -3.94 14.39
C MET A 458 5.52 -3.50 15.65
N LEU A 459 4.80 -3.01 16.66
CA LEU A 459 5.35 -2.66 17.96
C LEU A 459 5.93 -3.87 18.71
N ALA A 460 5.26 -5.02 18.66
CA ALA A 460 5.79 -6.25 19.22
C ALA A 460 7.08 -6.67 18.52
N LEU A 461 7.12 -6.57 17.19
CA LEU A 461 8.26 -6.99 16.39
C LEU A 461 9.49 -6.11 16.64
N ILE A 462 9.34 -4.79 16.68
CA ILE A 462 10.47 -3.87 16.91
C ILE A 462 11.07 -4.04 18.31
N GLU A 463 10.31 -4.54 19.29
CA GLU A 463 10.81 -4.88 20.62
C GLU A 463 11.38 -6.30 20.74
N LYS A 464 10.85 -7.25 19.96
CA LYS A 464 11.19 -8.69 19.98
C LYS A 464 11.51 -9.21 18.58
N PRO A 465 12.58 -8.73 17.95
CA PRO A 465 12.91 -9.07 16.56
C PRO A 465 13.19 -10.56 16.35
N GLU A 466 13.62 -11.27 17.39
CA GLU A 466 13.83 -12.72 17.38
C GLU A 466 12.54 -13.53 17.21
N LYS A 467 11.38 -12.92 17.50
CA LYS A 467 10.07 -13.55 17.37
C LYS A 467 9.43 -13.36 15.98
N TYR A 468 10.16 -12.83 14.99
CA TYR A 468 9.64 -12.50 13.65
C TYR A 468 8.68 -13.55 13.07
N TYR A 469 9.09 -14.82 13.03
CA TYR A 469 8.26 -15.89 12.45
C TYR A 469 7.05 -16.26 13.31
N ASP A 470 7.19 -16.23 14.63
CA ASP A 470 6.10 -16.55 15.55
C ASP A 470 5.04 -15.45 15.53
N LEU A 471 5.47 -14.19 15.46
CA LEU A 471 4.56 -13.04 15.31
C LEU A 471 3.80 -13.07 13.99
N ASN A 472 4.46 -13.38 12.87
CA ASN A 472 3.76 -13.55 11.59
C ASN A 472 2.68 -14.65 11.66
N LYS A 473 2.99 -15.81 12.26
CA LYS A 473 2.01 -16.89 12.45
C LYS A 473 0.83 -16.49 13.33
N LEU A 474 1.09 -15.75 14.42
CA LEU A 474 0.04 -15.25 15.31
C LEU A 474 -0.84 -14.23 14.59
N LEU A 475 -0.23 -13.30 13.83
CA LEU A 475 -0.96 -12.32 13.04
C LEU A 475 -1.87 -13.00 12.01
N THR A 476 -1.36 -13.99 11.25
CA THR A 476 -2.17 -14.74 10.28
C THR A 476 -3.40 -15.34 10.95
N LYS A 477 -3.26 -15.98 12.12
CA LYS A 477 -4.40 -16.58 12.81
C LYS A 477 -5.40 -15.55 13.31
N ALA A 478 -4.95 -14.36 13.73
CA ALA A 478 -5.83 -13.26 14.11
C ALA A 478 -6.64 -12.79 12.89
N LEU A 479 -5.99 -12.54 11.76
CA LEU A 479 -6.65 -12.13 10.51
C LEU A 479 -7.59 -13.22 9.95
N GLU A 480 -7.29 -14.50 10.15
CA GLU A 480 -8.23 -15.58 9.83
C GLU A 480 -9.53 -15.48 10.64
N ARG A 481 -9.46 -15.01 11.90
CA ARG A 481 -10.66 -14.75 12.69
C ARG A 481 -11.39 -13.54 12.14
N SER A 482 -10.69 -12.43 11.86
CA SER A 482 -11.27 -11.22 11.25
C SER A 482 -12.06 -11.60 9.99
N TYR A 483 -11.48 -12.41 9.11
CA TYR A 483 -12.18 -12.91 7.92
C TYR A 483 -13.47 -13.66 8.25
N ARG A 484 -13.48 -14.57 9.24
CA ARG A 484 -14.66 -15.37 9.58
C ARG A 484 -15.78 -14.52 10.19
N THR A 485 -15.45 -13.40 10.81
CA THR A 485 -16.40 -12.51 11.49
C THR A 485 -16.78 -11.28 10.68
N ASP A 486 -16.14 -11.05 9.52
CA ASP A 486 -16.36 -9.88 8.67
C ASP A 486 -17.80 -9.85 8.11
N LYS A 487 -18.58 -8.87 8.57
CA LYS A 487 -20.00 -8.74 8.17
C LYS A 487 -20.17 -8.15 6.77
N ILE A 488 -19.16 -7.48 6.21
CA ILE A 488 -19.19 -6.92 4.85
C ILE A 488 -19.02 -8.05 3.85
N LEU A 489 -17.96 -8.86 4.00
CA LEU A 489 -17.64 -9.97 3.10
C LEU A 489 -18.72 -11.06 3.11
N HIS A 490 -19.32 -11.32 4.28
CA HIS A 490 -20.34 -12.37 4.46
C HIS A 490 -21.78 -11.87 4.40
N LYS A 491 -22.01 -10.58 4.10
CA LYS A 491 -23.36 -10.01 4.00
C LYS A 491 -24.19 -10.81 3.00
N THR A 492 -25.31 -11.37 3.47
CA THR A 492 -26.10 -12.36 2.73
C THR A 492 -27.06 -11.78 1.74
#